data_AF-A0A9D2SJJ5-F1
#
_entry.id   AF-A0A9D2SJJ5-F1
#
_cell.length_a   1.000
_cell.length_b   1.000
_cell.length_c   1.000
_cell.angle_alpha   90.00
_cell.angle_beta   90.00
_cell.angle_gamma   90.00
#
_symmetry.space_group_name_H-M   'P 1'
#
loop_
_entity.id
_entity.type
_entity.pdbx_description
1 polymer ?
#
loop_
_entity_poly.entity_id
_entity_poly.type
_entity_poly.pdbx_seq_one_letter_code
_entity_poly.pdbx_strand_id
1 'polypeptide(L)'
;MYGRNLFESISEVVDELFDNYLSRPGVRQPILTQYCDGQRVQCPGWMTQWGSKYLGDQGYTAIEILRDFYGDNMYINTAEEISGIPASWPGAPLDIGSSGNKVRQIQEQLNTIAGSYPALSTIAADGIYGESTQNAVREFQRVFNLPATGVVDYPTWYEIQEIFVGVSRIAELV
;
A
#
# COMPACT_ATOMS: atom_id res chain seq x y z
N MET A 1 23.43 13.78 14.75
CA MET A 1 24.31 13.08 13.79
C MET A 1 23.54 12.96 12.48
N TYR A 2 23.95 13.72 11.47
CA TYR A 2 23.46 13.65 10.09
C TYR A 2 24.09 12.46 9.37
N GLY A 3 23.37 11.84 8.43
CA GLY A 3 23.97 10.96 7.42
C GLY A 3 23.72 9.47 7.60
N ARG A 4 22.49 9.02 7.37
CA ARG A 4 22.29 7.73 6.72
C ARG A 4 21.42 7.94 5.50
N ASN A 5 21.99 7.64 4.34
CA ASN A 5 21.32 7.68 3.04
C ASN A 5 20.17 6.67 3.05
N LEU A 6 18.96 7.09 3.39
CA LEU A 6 17.78 6.42 2.86
C LEU A 6 17.76 6.78 1.37
N PHE A 7 18.04 5.80 0.53
CA PHE A 7 17.76 5.92 -0.89
C PHE A 7 16.23 5.93 -1.02
N GLU A 8 15.63 7.06 -1.41
CA GLU A 8 14.17 7.21 -1.58
C GLU A 8 13.57 6.09 -2.44
N SER A 9 14.29 5.68 -3.49
CA SER A 9 13.92 4.54 -4.35
C SER A 9 13.90 3.18 -3.65
N ILE A 10 14.67 3.00 -2.56
CA ILE A 10 14.58 1.77 -1.74
C ILE A 10 13.37 1.87 -0.82
N SER A 11 12.99 3.06 -0.34
CA SER A 11 11.82 3.23 0.53
C SER A 11 10.52 2.97 -0.23
N GLU A 12 10.37 3.49 -1.45
CA GLU A 12 9.17 3.28 -2.28
C GLU A 12 8.95 1.79 -2.62
N VAL A 13 10.02 1.07 -2.98
CA VAL A 13 9.96 -0.38 -3.27
C VAL A 13 9.77 -1.22 -2.00
N VAL A 14 10.33 -0.77 -0.87
CA VAL A 14 10.14 -1.42 0.44
C VAL A 14 8.68 -1.23 0.89
N ASP A 15 8.11 -0.04 0.78
CA ASP A 15 6.74 0.23 1.21
C ASP A 15 5.70 -0.52 0.34
N GLU A 16 5.95 -0.68 -0.98
CA GLU A 16 5.14 -1.53 -1.88
C GLU A 16 5.25 -3.04 -1.54
N LEU A 17 6.41 -3.50 -1.05
CA LEU A 17 6.67 -4.92 -0.73
C LEU A 17 6.22 -5.34 0.68
N PHE A 18 6.12 -4.41 1.64
CA PHE A 18 5.83 -4.72 3.05
C PHE A 18 4.39 -4.43 3.50
N ASP A 19 3.51 -4.02 2.58
CA ASP A 19 2.08 -3.88 2.87
C ASP A 19 1.48 -5.15 3.47
N ASN A 20 1.93 -6.32 2.97
CA ASN A 20 1.39 -7.62 3.32
C ASN A 20 2.31 -8.38 4.27
N TYR A 21 1.72 -8.89 5.35
CA TYR A 21 2.43 -9.71 6.33
C TYR A 21 1.64 -10.97 6.67
N LEU A 22 2.37 -12.02 7.05
CA LEU A 22 1.78 -13.27 7.49
C LEU A 22 1.42 -13.17 8.97
N SER A 23 0.24 -13.66 9.36
CA SER A 23 -0.22 -13.69 10.76
C SER A 23 -0.93 -14.98 11.11
N ARG A 24 -1.09 -15.25 12.42
CA ARG A 24 -1.88 -16.37 12.96
C ARG A 24 -3.12 -15.82 13.68
N PRO A 25 -4.25 -16.57 13.69
CA PRO A 25 -5.45 -16.13 14.38
C PRO A 25 -5.17 -15.87 15.86
N GLY A 26 -5.56 -14.69 16.34
CA GLY A 26 -5.36 -14.25 17.73
C GLY A 26 -3.96 -13.71 18.05
N VAL A 27 -3.03 -13.65 17.08
CA VAL A 27 -1.68 -13.12 17.25
C VAL A 27 -1.55 -11.77 16.53
N ARG A 28 -1.32 -10.69 17.29
CA ARG A 28 -1.19 -9.32 16.75
C ARG A 28 0.13 -9.06 16.03
N GLN A 29 1.18 -9.81 16.33
CA GLN A 29 2.51 -9.62 15.74
C GLN A 29 2.63 -10.39 14.43
N PRO A 30 3.19 -9.78 13.36
CA PRO A 30 3.55 -10.49 12.14
C PRO A 30 4.44 -11.71 12.42
N ILE A 31 4.24 -12.78 11.65
CA ILE A 31 5.16 -13.91 11.62
C ILE A 31 6.44 -13.42 10.94
N LEU A 32 7.56 -13.46 11.67
CA LEU A 32 8.87 -13.31 11.06
C LEU A 32 9.03 -14.43 10.03
N THR A 33 9.24 -14.13 8.75
CA THR A 33 9.49 -15.14 7.71
C THR A 33 10.95 -15.09 7.28
N GLN A 34 11.77 -15.93 7.89
CA GLN A 34 13.16 -16.07 7.46
C GLN A 34 13.23 -16.85 6.15
N TYR A 35 14.18 -16.47 5.31
CA TYR A 35 14.44 -17.08 4.01
C TYR A 35 15.90 -17.53 3.92
N CYS A 36 16.12 -18.78 3.51
CA CYS A 36 17.46 -19.28 3.21
C CYS A 36 17.47 -20.07 1.90
N ASP A 37 18.65 -20.40 1.40
CA ASP A 37 18.74 -21.15 0.13
C ASP A 37 18.17 -22.59 0.28
N GLY A 38 18.41 -23.26 1.41
CA GLY A 38 17.90 -24.60 1.71
C GLY A 38 18.77 -25.76 1.20
N GLN A 39 19.88 -25.48 0.51
CA GLN A 39 20.88 -26.45 0.07
C GLN A 39 22.20 -26.29 0.83
N ARG A 40 22.81 -25.11 0.77
CA ARG A 40 24.06 -24.74 1.46
C ARG A 40 23.79 -24.30 2.90
N VAL A 41 22.73 -23.53 3.12
CA VAL A 41 22.24 -23.14 4.44
C VAL A 41 20.90 -23.83 4.70
N GLN A 42 20.82 -24.59 5.79
CA GLN A 42 19.60 -25.27 6.22
C GLN A 42 18.86 -24.39 7.23
N CYS A 43 17.57 -24.14 6.97
CA CYS A 43 16.68 -23.39 7.88
C CYS A 43 15.40 -24.21 8.13
N PRO A 44 15.43 -25.19 9.06
CA PRO A 44 14.28 -26.03 9.35
C PRO A 44 13.08 -25.22 9.82
N GLY A 45 11.90 -25.47 9.24
CA GLY A 45 10.65 -24.75 9.57
C GLY A 45 10.51 -23.36 8.93
N TRP A 46 11.41 -23.00 8.00
CA TRP A 46 11.37 -21.74 7.26
C TRP A 46 11.25 -21.98 5.76
N MET A 47 10.76 -20.97 5.03
CA MET A 47 10.70 -21.02 3.58
C MET A 47 12.10 -21.03 2.98
N THR A 48 12.32 -21.93 2.01
CA THR A 48 13.60 -22.07 1.32
C THR A 48 13.49 -21.62 -0.13
N GLN A 49 14.59 -21.07 -0.68
CA GLN A 49 14.69 -20.70 -2.10
C GLN A 49 14.34 -21.87 -3.01
N TRP A 50 15.04 -22.99 -2.83
CA TRP A 50 14.87 -24.13 -3.72
C TRP A 50 13.57 -24.89 -3.46
N GLY A 51 13.08 -24.93 -2.21
CA GLY A 51 11.79 -25.55 -1.91
C GLY A 51 10.61 -24.76 -2.50
N SER A 52 10.59 -23.44 -2.33
CA SER A 52 9.54 -22.59 -2.94
C SER A 52 9.59 -22.61 -4.46
N LYS A 53 10.79 -22.57 -5.06
CA LYS A 53 10.98 -22.72 -6.51
C LYS A 53 10.48 -24.07 -7.02
N TYR A 54 10.79 -25.16 -6.31
CA TYR A 54 10.29 -26.51 -6.67
C TYR A 54 8.76 -26.58 -6.64
N LEU A 55 8.12 -26.06 -5.58
CA LEU A 55 6.66 -26.02 -5.50
C LEU A 55 6.04 -25.16 -6.61
N GLY A 56 6.66 -24.02 -6.94
CA GLY A 56 6.27 -23.20 -8.08
C GLY A 56 6.38 -23.94 -9.42
N ASP A 57 7.47 -24.71 -9.62
CA ASP A 57 7.64 -25.57 -10.81
C ASP A 57 6.57 -26.68 -10.88
N GLN A 58 5.99 -27.09 -9.75
CA GLN A 58 4.86 -28.03 -9.67
C GLN A 58 3.48 -27.37 -9.88
N GLY A 59 3.44 -26.04 -10.11
CA GLY A 59 2.21 -25.29 -10.36
C GLY A 59 1.50 -24.79 -9.11
N TYR A 60 2.14 -24.83 -7.94
CA TYR A 60 1.57 -24.26 -6.72
C TYR A 60 1.53 -22.74 -6.82
N THR A 61 0.42 -22.15 -6.37
CA THR A 61 0.29 -20.69 -6.23
C THR A 61 1.10 -20.16 -5.06
N ALA A 62 1.37 -18.86 -5.04
CA ALA A 62 2.12 -18.23 -3.94
C ALA A 62 1.49 -18.51 -2.56
N ILE A 63 0.15 -18.51 -2.46
CA ILE A 63 -0.54 -18.80 -1.20
C ILE A 63 -0.40 -20.27 -0.78
N GLU A 64 -0.43 -21.21 -1.71
CA GLU A 64 -0.25 -22.64 -1.43
C GLU A 64 1.18 -22.93 -0.98
N ILE A 65 2.17 -22.29 -1.59
CA ILE A 65 3.58 -22.37 -1.18
C ILE A 65 3.74 -21.86 0.26
N LEU A 66 3.16 -20.71 0.59
CA LEU A 66 3.25 -20.16 1.94
C LEU A 66 2.56 -21.07 2.98
N ARG A 67 1.45 -21.71 2.63
CA ARG A 67 0.77 -22.68 3.50
C ARG A 67 1.57 -23.96 3.71
N ASP A 68 2.29 -24.43 2.70
CA ASP A 68 3.19 -25.58 2.82
C ASP A 68 4.28 -25.33 3.87
N PHE A 69 4.85 -24.11 3.91
CA PHE A 69 5.90 -23.75 4.86
C PHE A 69 5.39 -23.34 6.25
N TYR A 70 4.27 -22.62 6.34
CA TYR A 70 3.84 -21.96 7.59
C TYR A 70 2.53 -22.52 8.18
N GLY A 71 1.88 -23.44 7.47
CA GLY A 71 0.63 -24.10 7.85
C GLY A 71 -0.63 -23.40 7.33
N ASP A 72 -1.73 -24.14 7.26
CA ASP A 72 -3.02 -23.67 6.73
C ASP A 72 -3.72 -22.60 7.58
N ASN A 73 -3.33 -22.47 8.85
CA ASN A 73 -3.92 -21.51 9.80
C ASN A 73 -3.28 -20.11 9.73
N MET A 74 -2.63 -19.78 8.62
CA MET A 74 -1.97 -18.50 8.40
C MET A 74 -2.81 -17.60 7.48
N TYR A 75 -2.85 -16.30 7.80
CA TYR A 75 -3.49 -15.26 7.01
C TYR A 75 -2.46 -14.30 6.41
N ILE A 76 -2.71 -13.82 5.19
CA ILE A 76 -2.03 -12.66 4.63
C ILE A 76 -2.89 -11.44 5.00
N ASN A 77 -2.35 -10.56 5.82
CA ASN A 77 -3.01 -9.33 6.24
C ASN A 77 -2.25 -8.13 5.70
N THR A 78 -2.95 -7.00 5.58
CA THR A 78 -2.36 -5.72 5.26
C THR A 78 -2.25 -4.86 6.54
N ALA A 79 -1.14 -4.16 6.75
CA ALA A 79 -0.98 -3.28 7.91
C ALA A 79 -1.94 -2.08 7.79
N GLU A 80 -2.71 -1.75 8.85
CA GLU A 80 -3.67 -0.64 8.78
C GLU A 80 -2.99 0.73 8.65
N GLU A 81 -1.82 0.89 9.26
CA GLU A 81 -1.02 2.12 9.31
C GLU A 81 0.47 1.76 9.16
N ILE A 82 1.17 2.41 8.23
CA ILE A 82 2.59 2.22 7.96
C ILE A 82 3.32 3.52 8.31
N SER A 83 4.49 3.42 8.92
CA SER A 83 5.26 4.63 9.26
C SER A 83 5.61 5.39 7.99
N GLY A 84 4.99 6.55 7.79
CA GLY A 84 5.18 7.38 6.58
C GLY A 84 4.03 7.34 5.59
N ILE A 85 3.08 6.40 5.69
CA ILE A 85 1.86 6.34 4.88
C ILE A 85 0.64 6.37 5.82
N PRO A 86 -0.17 7.45 5.78
CA PRO A 86 -1.22 7.67 6.79
C PRO A 86 -2.37 6.67 6.72
N ALA A 87 -2.54 5.91 5.63
CA ALA A 87 -3.44 4.76 5.59
C ALA A 87 -3.16 3.77 4.47
N SER A 88 -3.43 2.51 4.77
CA SER A 88 -3.42 1.40 3.81
C SER A 88 -4.61 1.37 2.87
N TRP A 89 -4.40 0.70 1.74
CA TRP A 89 -5.42 0.42 0.73
C TRP A 89 -6.67 -0.25 1.32
N PRO A 90 -7.90 0.22 1.01
CA PRO A 90 -9.16 -0.37 1.47
C PRO A 90 -9.47 -1.80 0.97
N GLY A 91 -8.62 -2.39 0.13
CA GLY A 91 -8.83 -3.74 -0.43
C GLY A 91 -9.72 -3.77 -1.68
N ALA A 92 -10.36 -2.66 -2.05
CA ALA A 92 -11.16 -2.53 -3.28
C ALA A 92 -11.14 -1.08 -3.82
N PRO A 93 -11.29 -0.89 -5.14
CA PRO A 93 -11.36 0.45 -5.74
C PRO A 93 -12.47 1.33 -5.19
N LEU A 94 -12.18 2.63 -5.08
CA LEU A 94 -13.18 3.65 -4.77
C LEU A 94 -13.62 4.33 -6.07
N ASP A 95 -14.92 4.26 -6.33
CA ASP A 95 -15.57 4.88 -7.49
C ASP A 95 -16.97 5.37 -7.09
N ILE A 96 -17.72 5.92 -8.04
CA ILE A 96 -19.09 6.39 -7.83
C ILE A 96 -19.92 5.33 -7.10
N GLY A 97 -20.47 5.74 -5.96
CA GLY A 97 -21.27 4.88 -5.07
C GLY A 97 -20.49 4.32 -3.88
N SER A 98 -19.15 4.38 -3.87
CA SER A 98 -18.37 4.13 -2.67
C SER A 98 -18.66 5.18 -1.59
N SER A 99 -18.62 4.78 -0.32
CA SER A 99 -18.80 5.70 0.81
C SER A 99 -18.09 5.22 2.07
N GLY A 100 -17.91 6.13 3.03
CA GLY A 100 -17.32 5.86 4.34
C GLY A 100 -15.97 6.56 4.56
N ASN A 101 -15.27 6.15 5.62
CA ASN A 101 -14.09 6.86 6.10
C ASN A 101 -12.94 6.90 5.08
N LYS A 102 -12.77 5.85 4.28
CA LYS A 102 -11.73 5.78 3.23
C LYS A 102 -11.98 6.76 2.09
N VAL A 103 -13.25 6.98 1.74
CA VAL A 103 -13.62 8.02 0.76
C VAL A 103 -13.36 9.41 1.34
N ARG A 104 -13.81 9.65 2.58
CA ARG A 104 -13.59 10.93 3.26
C ARG A 104 -12.12 11.28 3.35
N GLN A 105 -11.30 10.30 3.72
CA GLN A 105 -9.86 10.42 3.80
C GLN A 105 -9.25 10.90 2.47
N ILE A 106 -9.57 10.24 1.36
CA ILE A 106 -9.05 10.66 0.05
C ILE A 106 -9.53 12.06 -0.31
N GLN A 107 -10.78 12.42 -0.01
CA GLN A 107 -11.29 13.77 -0.24
C GLN A 107 -10.50 14.83 0.56
N GLU A 108 -10.20 14.57 1.84
CA GLU A 108 -9.40 15.47 2.69
C GLU A 108 -7.96 15.60 2.18
N GLN A 109 -7.37 14.49 1.73
CA GLN A 109 -6.01 14.46 1.19
C GLN A 109 -5.92 15.22 -0.14
N LEU A 110 -6.85 14.97 -1.07
CA LEU A 110 -6.95 15.72 -2.33
C LEU A 110 -7.10 17.22 -2.08
N ASN A 111 -7.91 17.62 -1.10
CA ASN A 111 -8.06 19.03 -0.72
C ASN A 111 -6.77 19.64 -0.18
N THR A 112 -6.02 18.88 0.62
CA THR A 112 -4.72 19.34 1.15
C THR A 112 -3.72 19.52 0.01
N ILE A 113 -3.67 18.56 -0.92
CA ILE A 113 -2.81 18.62 -2.10
C ILE A 113 -3.19 19.81 -2.99
N ALA A 114 -4.49 20.05 -3.21
CA ALA A 114 -4.96 21.19 -4.00
C ALA A 114 -4.50 22.55 -3.44
N GLY A 115 -4.20 22.66 -2.14
CA GLY A 115 -3.60 23.85 -1.55
C GLY A 115 -2.22 24.21 -2.13
N SER A 116 -1.45 23.21 -2.56
CA SER A 116 -0.11 23.37 -3.15
C SER A 116 -0.09 23.23 -4.67
N TYR A 117 -1.16 22.67 -5.26
CA TYR A 117 -1.28 22.41 -6.69
C TYR A 117 -2.50 23.14 -7.28
N PRO A 118 -2.32 24.37 -7.82
CA PRO A 118 -3.44 25.20 -8.31
C PRO A 118 -4.25 24.60 -9.46
N ALA A 119 -3.73 23.56 -10.11
CA ALA A 119 -4.42 22.83 -11.17
C ALA A 119 -5.48 21.84 -10.65
N LEU A 120 -5.52 21.58 -9.34
CA LEU A 120 -6.46 20.67 -8.71
C LEU A 120 -7.59 21.44 -8.01
N SER A 121 -8.80 20.94 -8.15
CA SER A 121 -9.98 21.51 -7.50
C SER A 121 -10.18 20.92 -6.10
N THR A 122 -10.65 21.75 -5.16
CA THR A 122 -11.13 21.26 -3.85
C THR A 122 -12.57 20.74 -3.96
N ILE A 123 -12.89 19.75 -3.13
CA ILE A 123 -14.18 19.07 -3.08
C ILE A 123 -14.70 18.96 -1.65
N ALA A 124 -15.99 18.64 -1.49
CA ALA A 124 -16.53 18.32 -0.17
C ALA A 124 -15.95 16.98 0.34
N ALA A 125 -15.52 16.97 1.61
CA ALA A 125 -15.07 15.77 2.32
C ALA A 125 -16.23 15.14 3.12
N ASP A 126 -17.28 14.73 2.42
CA ASP A 126 -18.49 14.16 3.01
C ASP A 126 -18.43 12.63 3.19
N GLY A 127 -17.41 11.98 2.64
CA GLY A 127 -17.29 10.53 2.63
C GLY A 127 -18.20 9.84 1.62
N ILE A 128 -18.71 10.55 0.62
CA ILE A 128 -19.52 10.01 -0.48
C ILE A 128 -18.78 10.21 -1.79
N TYR A 129 -18.49 9.12 -2.49
CA TYR A 129 -17.80 9.19 -3.77
C TYR A 129 -18.81 9.49 -4.87
N GLY A 130 -18.96 10.77 -5.19
CA GLY A 130 -19.83 11.27 -6.25
C GLY A 130 -19.06 11.77 -7.48
N GLU A 131 -19.77 12.38 -8.43
CA GLU A 131 -19.18 12.92 -9.66
C GLU A 131 -18.09 13.97 -9.38
N SER A 132 -18.27 14.80 -8.34
CA SER A 132 -17.27 15.79 -7.92
C SER A 132 -15.96 15.13 -7.50
N THR A 133 -16.03 14.08 -6.67
CA THR A 133 -14.86 13.30 -6.25
C THR A 133 -14.21 12.63 -7.45
N GLN A 134 -15.00 11.99 -8.31
CA GLN A 134 -14.49 11.32 -9.52
C GLN A 134 -13.73 12.29 -10.44
N ASN A 135 -14.24 13.52 -10.62
CA ASN A 135 -13.59 14.54 -11.43
C ASN A 135 -12.29 15.04 -10.80
N ALA A 136 -12.27 15.29 -9.49
CA ALA A 136 -11.05 15.66 -8.77
C ALA A 136 -9.98 14.55 -8.87
N VAL A 137 -10.38 13.29 -8.81
CA VAL A 137 -9.46 12.15 -8.99
C VAL A 137 -8.92 12.09 -10.41
N ARG A 138 -9.72 12.37 -11.44
CA ARG A 138 -9.22 12.49 -12.82
C ARG A 138 -8.22 13.63 -12.98
N GLU A 139 -8.47 14.78 -12.35
CA GLU A 139 -7.55 15.91 -12.37
C GLU A 139 -6.22 15.52 -11.72
N PHE A 140 -6.28 14.92 -10.53
CA PHE A 140 -5.12 14.39 -9.82
C PHE A 140 -4.33 13.42 -10.71
N GLN A 141 -4.99 12.40 -11.26
CA GLN A 141 -4.36 11.41 -12.12
C GLN A 141 -3.67 12.04 -13.32
N ARG A 142 -4.27 13.05 -13.96
CA ARG A 142 -3.62 13.77 -15.07
C ARG A 142 -2.39 14.54 -14.63
N VAL A 143 -2.44 15.21 -13.48
CA VAL A 143 -1.31 16.00 -12.95
C VAL A 143 -0.12 15.10 -12.62
N PHE A 144 -0.38 13.90 -12.09
CA PHE A 144 0.65 12.93 -11.67
C PHE A 144 0.89 11.81 -12.69
N ASN A 145 0.51 12.02 -13.96
CA ASN A 145 0.75 11.08 -15.08
C ASN A 145 0.22 9.64 -14.87
N LEU A 146 -0.85 9.48 -14.10
CA LEU A 146 -1.60 8.24 -13.97
C LEU A 146 -2.70 8.13 -15.05
N PRO A 147 -3.20 6.92 -15.36
CA PRO A 147 -4.41 6.77 -16.17
C PRO A 147 -5.60 7.51 -15.56
N ALA A 148 -6.15 8.50 -16.28
CA ALA A 148 -7.22 9.38 -15.80
C ALA A 148 -8.62 8.72 -15.81
N THR A 149 -8.76 7.60 -15.13
CA THR A 149 -10.01 6.81 -15.01
C THR A 149 -11.04 7.52 -14.15
N GLY A 150 -10.58 8.28 -13.16
CA GLY A 150 -11.40 8.82 -12.07
C GLY A 150 -11.74 7.79 -11.00
N VAL A 151 -11.13 6.61 -11.05
CA VAL A 151 -11.26 5.56 -10.04
C VAL A 151 -10.02 5.62 -9.17
N VAL A 152 -10.18 5.58 -7.85
CA VAL A 152 -9.05 5.38 -6.94
C VAL A 152 -8.79 3.88 -6.87
N ASP A 153 -7.92 3.40 -7.74
CA ASP A 153 -7.34 2.06 -7.70
C ASP A 153 -6.09 2.03 -6.80
N TYR A 154 -5.45 0.86 -6.69
CA TYR A 154 -4.29 0.69 -5.81
C TYR A 154 -3.16 1.70 -6.12
N PRO A 155 -2.69 1.87 -7.37
CA PRO A 155 -1.70 2.89 -7.69
C PRO A 155 -2.16 4.31 -7.34
N THR A 156 -3.40 4.68 -7.69
CA THR A 156 -3.93 6.02 -7.41
C THR A 156 -3.99 6.31 -5.90
N TRP A 157 -4.34 5.32 -5.07
CA TRP A 157 -4.39 5.48 -3.62
C TRP A 157 -3.04 5.86 -3.04
N TYR A 158 -2.00 5.10 -3.39
CA TYR A 158 -0.67 5.31 -2.85
C TYR A 158 -0.01 6.59 -3.36
N GLU A 159 -0.22 6.94 -4.63
CA GLU A 159 0.21 8.24 -5.17
C GLU A 159 -0.42 9.39 -4.37
N ILE A 160 -1.72 9.32 -4.05
CA ILE A 160 -2.38 10.34 -3.21
C ILE A 160 -1.74 10.39 -1.81
N GLN A 161 -1.42 9.26 -1.20
CA GLN A 161 -0.76 9.23 0.12
C GLN A 161 0.63 9.88 0.06
N GLU A 162 1.43 9.53 -0.93
CA GLU A 162 2.80 10.02 -1.10
C GLU A 162 2.82 11.53 -1.26
N ILE A 163 2.02 12.05 -2.21
CA ILE A 163 1.93 13.48 -2.47
C ILE A 163 1.38 14.21 -1.24
N PHE A 164 0.36 13.66 -0.56
CA PHE A 164 -0.17 14.22 0.67
C PHE A 164 0.90 14.38 1.76
N VAL A 165 1.72 13.35 1.97
CA VAL A 165 2.82 13.39 2.95
C VAL A 165 3.89 14.41 2.52
N GLY A 166 4.21 14.46 1.23
CA GLY A 166 5.14 15.45 0.67
C GLY A 166 4.68 16.89 0.94
N VAL A 167 3.42 17.22 0.65
CA VAL A 167 2.90 18.59 0.84
C VAL A 167 2.65 18.96 2.30
N SER A 168 2.24 18.00 3.14
CA SER A 168 1.97 18.26 4.56
C SER A 168 3.26 18.52 5.34
N ARG A 169 4.36 17.81 5.03
CA ARG A 169 5.69 18.13 5.58
C ARG A 169 6.21 19.50 5.14
N ILE A 170 5.90 19.94 3.92
CA ILE A 170 6.22 21.30 3.47
C ILE A 170 5.44 22.34 4.31
N ALA A 171 4.18 22.04 4.66
CA ALA A 171 3.36 22.91 5.50
C ALA A 171 3.84 23.00 6.97
N GLU A 172 4.56 21.99 7.47
CA GLU A 172 5.16 22.01 8.83
C GLU A 172 6.45 22.84 8.94
N LEU A 173 7.06 23.23 7.81
CA LEU A 173 8.35 23.94 7.76
C LEU A 173 8.23 25.48 7.66
N VAL A 174 7.02 26.05 7.78
CA VAL A 174 6.72 27.49 7.65
C VAL A 174 6.36 28.13 8.99
#